data_AF-A0AAC9WFW8-F1
#
_entry.id   AF-A0AAC9WFW8-F1
#
_cell.length_a   1.000
_cell.length_b   1.000
_cell.length_c   1.000
_cell.angle_alpha   90.00
_cell.angle_beta   90.00
_cell.angle_gamma   90.00
#
_symmetry.space_group_name_H-M   'P 1'
#
loop_
_entity.id
_entity.type
_entity.pdbx_description
1 polymer ?
#
loop_
_entity_poly.entity_id
_entity_poly.type
_entity_poly.pdbx_seq_one_letter_code
_entity_poly.pdbx_strand_id
1 'polypeptide(L)'
;MSDKLLTFKRDSAFNLMERIFSVGIAPLLFPAFWLGRYFAILFPADYQVPAETPGFVTFTSGPNIMLGILVGAGVLVISILIWKVICQSLLIVLEAFETYTNRHSKED
;
A
#
# COMPACT_ATOMS: atom_id res chain seq x y z
N MET A 1 1.26 -9.22 -28.48
CA MET A 1 0.91 -8.19 -27.46
C MET A 1 1.97 -8.11 -26.35
N SER A 2 2.74 -9.19 -26.08
CA SER A 2 3.83 -9.19 -25.09
C SER A 2 5.14 -8.48 -25.52
N ASP A 3 5.37 -8.23 -26.82
CA ASP A 3 6.66 -7.72 -27.30
C ASP A 3 7.00 -6.27 -26.90
N LYS A 4 6.00 -5.47 -26.48
CA LYS A 4 6.23 -4.09 -26.01
C LYS A 4 6.53 -3.99 -24.51
N LEU A 5 6.33 -5.05 -23.72
CA LEU A 5 6.56 -5.03 -22.27
C LEU A 5 8.06 -5.13 -21.92
N LEU A 6 8.87 -5.71 -22.82
CA LEU A 6 10.30 -5.93 -22.62
C LEU A 6 11.20 -4.95 -23.39
N THR A 7 10.62 -4.06 -24.21
CA THR A 7 11.40 -3.00 -24.88
C THR A 7 11.80 -1.92 -23.88
N PHE A 8 13.02 -2.03 -23.35
CA PHE A 8 13.66 -1.03 -22.49
C PHE A 8 14.06 0.19 -23.33
N LYS A 9 13.10 1.07 -23.58
CA LYS A 9 13.36 2.37 -24.21
C LYS A 9 13.67 3.38 -23.10
N ARG A 10 14.59 4.32 -23.34
CA ARG A 10 14.88 5.43 -22.42
C ARG A 10 13.60 6.23 -22.21
N ASP A 11 12.96 6.03 -21.06
CA ASP A 11 11.80 6.79 -20.60
C ASP A 11 12.29 7.88 -19.63
N SER A 12 11.52 8.95 -19.45
CA SER A 12 11.90 10.00 -18.50
C SER A 12 11.90 9.46 -17.07
N ALA A 13 12.82 9.94 -16.22
CA ALA A 13 12.91 9.53 -14.82
C ALA A 13 11.56 9.71 -14.09
N PHE A 14 10.80 10.75 -14.46
CA PHE A 14 9.45 11.00 -13.96
C PHE A 14 8.46 9.87 -14.34
N ASN A 15 8.35 9.51 -15.62
CA ASN A 15 7.46 8.43 -16.07
C ASN A 15 7.82 7.08 -15.44
N LEU A 16 9.12 6.80 -15.30
CA LEU A 16 9.59 5.58 -14.66
C LEU A 16 9.12 5.52 -13.20
N MET A 17 9.31 6.62 -12.47
CA MET A 17 8.92 6.71 -11.06
C MET A 17 7.41 6.69 -10.86
N GLU A 18 6.62 7.27 -11.77
CA GLU A 18 5.15 7.18 -11.72
C GLU A 18 4.66 5.73 -11.86
N ARG A 19 5.25 4.95 -12.78
CA ARG A 19 4.94 3.52 -12.93
C ARG A 19 5.36 2.71 -11.70
N ILE A 20 6.56 2.98 -11.17
CA ILE A 20 7.04 2.32 -9.94
C ILE A 20 6.13 2.65 -8.76
N PHE A 21 5.68 3.90 -8.65
CA PHE A 21 4.74 4.31 -7.62
C PHE A 21 3.44 3.50 -7.72
N SER A 22 2.84 3.43 -8.91
CA SER A 22 1.58 2.69 -9.12
C SER A 22 1.72 1.19 -8.86
N VAL A 23 2.80 0.54 -9.31
CA VAL A 23 3.04 -0.89 -9.08
C VAL A 23 3.35 -1.16 -7.61
N GLY A 24 4.07 -0.24 -6.96
CA GLY A 24 4.46 -0.34 -5.56
C GLY A 24 3.30 -0.22 -4.56
N ILE A 25 2.12 0.27 -4.96
CA ILE A 25 0.94 0.30 -4.09
C ILE A 25 0.38 -1.11 -3.85
N ALA A 26 0.43 -1.99 -4.85
CA ALA A 26 -0.13 -3.34 -4.76
C ALA A 26 0.43 -4.15 -3.57
N PRO A 27 1.76 -4.25 -3.34
CA PRO A 27 2.29 -4.97 -2.19
C PRO A 27 1.95 -4.31 -0.84
N LEU A 28 1.60 -3.02 -0.78
CA LEU A 28 1.21 -2.35 0.47
C LEU A 28 -0.16 -2.80 0.98
N LEU A 29 -0.99 -3.39 0.12
CA LEU A 29 -2.28 -3.97 0.54
C LEU A 29 -2.11 -5.16 1.47
N PHE A 30 -1.04 -5.95 1.31
CA PHE A 30 -0.78 -7.14 2.12
C PHE A 30 -0.57 -6.83 3.61
N PRO A 31 0.38 -5.96 4.02
CA PRO A 31 0.56 -5.62 5.42
C PRO A 31 -0.65 -4.88 6.00
N ALA A 32 -1.32 -4.04 5.20
CA ALA A 32 -2.54 -3.37 5.63
C ALA A 32 -3.68 -4.36 5.95
N PHE A 33 -3.89 -5.35 5.10
CA PHE A 33 -4.87 -6.41 5.33
C PHE A 33 -4.51 -7.27 6.54
N TRP A 34 -3.24 -7.67 6.67
CA TRP A 34 -2.79 -8.48 7.80
C TRP A 34 -2.96 -7.74 9.13
N LEU A 35 -2.50 -6.49 9.22
CA LEU A 35 -2.66 -5.68 10.43
C LEU A 35 -4.14 -5.41 10.75
N GLY A 36 -4.96 -5.10 9.75
CA GLY A 36 -6.41 -4.95 9.95
C GLY A 36 -7.04 -6.22 10.53
N ARG A 37 -6.75 -7.39 9.96
CA ARG A 37 -7.24 -8.68 10.47
C ARG A 37 -6.72 -8.97 11.89
N TYR A 38 -5.46 -8.64 12.17
CA TYR A 38 -4.87 -8.84 13.50
C TYR A 38 -5.62 -8.03 14.55
N PHE A 39 -5.91 -6.76 14.30
CA PHE A 39 -6.67 -5.90 15.21
C PHE A 39 -8.14 -6.31 15.34
N ALA A 40 -8.76 -6.83 14.27
CA ALA A 40 -10.12 -7.37 14.34
C ALA A 40 -10.23 -8.55 15.32
N ILE A 41 -9.19 -9.39 15.40
CA ILE A 41 -9.17 -10.57 16.27
C ILE A 41 -8.76 -10.18 17.70
N LEU A 42 -7.81 -9.25 17.85
CA LEU A 42 -7.29 -8.84 19.15
C LEU A 42 -8.33 -8.08 19.99
N PHE A 43 -9.20 -7.32 19.33
CA PHE A 43 -10.26 -6.56 19.97
C PHE A 43 -11.63 -7.06 19.50
N PRO A 44 -12.12 -8.19 20.05
CA PRO A 44 -13.42 -8.72 19.68
C PRO A 44 -14.54 -7.75 20.04
N ALA A 45 -15.63 -7.82 19.29
CA ALA A 45 -16.88 -7.11 19.56
C ALA A 45 -17.96 -8.12 19.96
N ASP A 46 -18.82 -7.71 20.89
CA ASP A 46 -19.99 -8.49 21.27
C ASP A 46 -21.15 -8.19 20.35
N TYR A 47 -21.80 -9.24 19.86
CA TYR A 47 -23.00 -9.13 19.04
C TYR A 47 -24.15 -9.91 19.67
N GLN A 48 -25.34 -9.32 19.57
CA GLN A 48 -26.58 -9.96 19.99
C GLN A 48 -27.02 -10.94 18.91
N VAL A 49 -27.23 -12.19 19.33
CA VAL A 49 -27.78 -13.25 18.51
C VAL A 49 -29.04 -13.81 19.16
N PRO A 50 -30.02 -14.27 18.37
CA PRO A 50 -31.23 -14.91 18.90
C PRO A 50 -30.84 -16.11 19.77
N ALA A 51 -31.39 -16.19 20.97
CA ALA A 51 -31.25 -17.39 21.80
C ALA A 51 -32.14 -18.52 21.26
N GLU A 52 -31.85 -19.77 21.65
CA GLU A 52 -32.70 -20.92 21.30
C GLU A 52 -34.13 -20.79 21.86
N THR A 53 -34.30 -19.96 22.90
CA THR A 53 -35.60 -19.58 23.44
C THR A 53 -36.18 -18.38 22.67
N PRO A 54 -37.41 -18.51 22.11
CA PRO A 54 -38.06 -17.42 21.39
C PRO A 54 -38.21 -16.18 22.27
N GLY A 55 -37.76 -15.02 21.77
CA GLY A 55 -37.89 -13.73 22.46
C GLY A 55 -36.71 -13.35 23.36
N PHE A 56 -35.71 -14.23 23.53
CA PHE A 56 -34.48 -13.92 24.26
C PHE A 56 -33.30 -13.75 23.31
N VAL A 57 -32.33 -12.92 23.73
CA VAL A 57 -31.06 -12.73 23.02
C VAL A 57 -29.91 -13.24 23.88
N THR A 58 -28.88 -13.79 23.26
CA THR A 58 -27.61 -14.09 23.89
C THR A 58 -26.51 -13.25 23.26
N PHE A 59 -25.47 -12.94 24.04
CA PHE A 59 -24.30 -12.23 23.56
C PHE A 59 -23.24 -13.25 23.18
N THR A 60 -22.65 -13.07 22.01
CA THR A 60 -21.51 -13.86 21.58
C THR A 60 -20.42 -12.92 21.08
N SER A 61 -19.18 -13.26 21.39
CA SER A 61 -18.02 -12.45 21.06
C SER A 61 -17.35 -12.98 19.81
N GLY A 62 -16.91 -12.09 18.95
CA GLY A 62 -16.06 -12.46 17.82
C GLY A 62 -15.43 -11.28 17.13
N PRO A 63 -14.82 -11.51 15.96
CA PRO A 63 -13.89 -10.54 15.39
C PRO A 63 -14.59 -9.21 15.08
N ASN A 64 -13.99 -8.11 15.55
CA ASN A 64 -14.45 -6.78 15.23
C ASN A 64 -13.99 -6.38 13.82
N ILE A 65 -14.74 -6.86 12.82
CA ILE A 65 -14.45 -6.62 11.41
C ILE A 65 -14.42 -5.11 11.10
N MET A 66 -15.29 -4.33 11.73
CA MET A 66 -15.35 -2.89 11.51
C MET A 66 -14.07 -2.18 11.99
N LEU A 67 -13.58 -2.54 13.18
CA LEU A 67 -12.30 -2.05 13.66
C LEU A 67 -11.14 -2.51 12.75
N GLY A 68 -11.16 -3.77 12.31
CA GLY A 68 -10.13 -4.27 11.39
C GLY A 68 -10.05 -3.51 10.08
N ILE A 69 -11.20 -3.17 9.49
CA ILE A 69 -11.28 -2.36 8.27
C ILE A 69 -10.75 -0.95 8.52
N LEU A 70 -11.14 -0.31 9.63
CA LEU A 70 -10.67 1.04 9.97
C LEU A 70 -9.15 1.09 10.18
N VAL A 71 -8.61 0.14 10.94
CA VAL A 71 -7.16 0.04 11.17
C VAL A 71 -6.43 -0.30 9.87
N GLY A 72 -6.93 -1.27 9.09
CA GLY A 72 -6.33 -1.64 7.81
C GLY A 72 -6.29 -0.47 6.82
N ALA A 73 -7.38 0.30 6.71
CA ALA A 73 -7.43 1.49 5.88
C ALA A 73 -6.44 2.56 6.37
N GLY A 74 -6.37 2.80 7.69
CA GLY A 74 -5.40 3.74 8.28
C GLY A 74 -3.95 3.35 7.97
N VAL A 75 -3.60 2.08 8.14
CA VAL A 75 -2.28 1.54 7.82
C VAL A 75 -1.96 1.69 6.33
N LEU A 76 -2.92 1.41 5.46
CA LEU A 76 -2.73 1.54 4.01
C LEU A 76 -2.42 2.99 3.61
N VAL A 77 -3.19 3.96 4.14
CA VAL A 77 -2.97 5.39 3.89
C VAL A 77 -1.57 5.81 4.33
N ILE A 78 -1.17 5.45 5.56
CA ILE A 78 0.17 5.77 6.08
C ILE A 78 1.25 5.13 5.19
N SER A 79 1.05 3.88 4.77
CA SER A 79 2.01 3.16 3.92
C SER A 79 2.16 3.82 2.54
N ILE A 80 1.06 4.26 1.93
CA ILE A 80 1.08 4.99 0.65
C ILE A 80 1.83 6.31 0.80
N LEU A 81 1.64 7.03 1.92
CA LEU A 81 2.36 8.28 2.18
C LEU A 81 3.87 8.04 2.32
N ILE A 82 4.28 7.02 3.07
CA ILE A 82 5.69 6.64 3.21
C ILE A 82 6.27 6.25 1.84
N TRP A 83 5.55 5.42 1.08
CA TRP A 83 5.94 5.01 -0.27
C TRP A 83 6.12 6.20 -1.21
N LYS A 84 5.20 7.17 -1.15
CA LYS A 84 5.31 8.42 -1.91
C LYS A 84 6.61 9.18 -1.59
N VAL A 85 6.96 9.31 -0.31
CA VAL A 85 8.20 9.97 0.12
C VAL A 85 9.42 9.23 -0.42
N ILE A 86 9.43 7.89 -0.37
CA ILE A 86 10.50 7.07 -0.94
C ILE A 86 10.62 7.31 -2.45
N CYS A 87 9.51 7.29 -3.19
CA CYS A 87 9.53 7.57 -4.63
C CYS A 87 10.05 8.98 -4.95
N GLN A 88 9.66 10.00 -4.18
CA GLN A 88 10.16 11.36 -4.38
C GLN A 88 11.67 11.46 -4.11
N SER A 89 12.17 10.79 -3.07
CA SER A 89 13.62 10.76 -2.80
C SER A 89 14.41 10.07 -3.92
N LEU A 90 13.90 8.97 -4.47
CA LEU A 90 14.52 8.26 -5.60
C LEU A 90 14.56 9.13 -6.86
N LEU A 91 13.50 9.90 -7.12
CA LEU A 91 13.44 10.81 -8.26
C LEU A 91 14.56 11.87 -8.20
N ILE A 92 14.76 12.49 -7.03
CA ILE A 92 15.84 13.48 -6.82
C ILE A 92 17.21 12.85 -7.10
N VAL A 93 17.43 11.62 -6.63
CA VAL A 93 18.69 10.90 -6.86
C VAL A 93 18.90 10.61 -8.35
N LEU A 94 17.86 10.17 -9.06
CA LEU A 94 17.94 9.92 -10.51
C LEU A 94 18.25 11.20 -11.31
N GLU A 95 17.61 12.32 -10.98
CA GLU A 95 17.88 13.62 -11.61
C GLU A 95 19.32 14.09 -11.35
N ALA A 96 19.84 13.86 -10.14
CA ALA A 96 21.22 14.17 -9.81
C ALA A 96 22.21 13.34 -10.66
N PHE A 97 21.95 12.05 -10.84
CA PHE A 97 22.77 11.19 -11.70
C PHE A 97 22.70 11.57 -13.18
N GLU A 98 21.52 11.92 -13.69
CA GLU A 98 21.35 12.36 -15.09
C GLU A 98 22.09 13.70 -15.33
N THR A 99 22.04 14.62 -14.36
CA THR A 99 22.78 15.89 -14.42
C THR A 99 24.29 15.67 -14.40
N TYR A 100 24.78 14.77 -13.56
CA TYR A 100 26.21 14.45 -13.47
C TYR A 100 26.73 13.82 -14.76
N THR A 101 26.01 12.83 -15.29
CA THR A 101 26.36 12.14 -16.55
C THR A 101 26.37 13.11 -17.74
N ASN A 102 25.37 14.00 -17.83
CA ASN A 102 25.29 14.98 -18.92
C ASN A 102 26.38 16.06 -18.86
N ARG A 103 26.91 16.39 -17.67
CA ARG A 103 28.02 17.34 -17.54
C ARG A 103 29.33 16.73 -18.01
N HIS A 104 29.63 15.50 -17.62
CA HIS A 104 30.87 14.84 -18.03
C HIS A 104 30.87 14.47 -19.52
N SER A 105 29.72 14.10 -20.10
CA SER A 105 29.62 13.85 -21.54
C SER A 105 29.84 15.08 -22.43
N LYS A 106 29.93 16.29 -21.87
CA LYS A 106 30.25 17.53 -22.61
C LYS A 106 31.71 17.97 -22.49
N GLU A 107 32.49 17.30 -21.64
CA GLU A 107 33.91 17.60 -21.44
C GLU A 107 34.85 16.67 -22.23
N ASP A 108 34.32 15.59 -22.81
CA ASP A 108 34.96 14.73 -23.82
C ASP A 108 34.54 15.11 -25.25
#